data_AF-A0A3D4H1K5-F1
#
_entry.id   AF-A0A3D4H1K5-F1
#
_cell.length_a   1.000
_cell.length_b   1.000
_cell.length_c   1.000
_cell.angle_alpha   90.00
_cell.angle_beta   90.00
_cell.angle_gamma   90.00
#
_symmetry.space_group_name_H-M   'P 1'
#
loop_
_entity.id
_entity.type
_entity.pdbx_description
1 polymer ?
#
loop_
_entity_poly.entity_id
_entity_poly.type
_entity_poly.pdbx_seq_one_letter_code
_entity_poly.pdbx_strand_id
1 'polypeptide(L)'
;MLFGSVNLFWNGRQKRPIHPMGMLDACQWLDVPLLFPDAILMEMRYLEFKRHLDKPDAVYLCELFARGDDYVLLRYVSEREEQVGDVEIMEGAVTYALYREGKGYVAWRMVESDGRLIGHLFHICKGMQIGESQVEYKDLMLDLWFSPAGVKIVLDREELDEFAATGAVSQEDLAWIASQEREINCRYRSIISELEGLVATVA
;
A
#
# COMPACT_ATOMS: atom_id res chain seq x y z
N MET A 1 -33.85 13.17 -9.00
CA MET A 1 -33.24 11.86 -9.26
C MET A 1 -32.17 11.67 -8.20
N LEU A 2 -32.40 10.78 -7.25
CA LEU A 2 -31.47 10.47 -6.17
C LEU A 2 -30.40 9.54 -6.76
N PHE A 3 -29.17 10.03 -6.90
CA PHE A 3 -28.02 9.16 -7.09
C PHE A 3 -27.69 8.57 -5.71
N GLY A 4 -27.95 7.27 -5.56
CA GLY A 4 -27.50 6.52 -4.38
C GLY A 4 -25.99 6.41 -4.44
N SER A 5 -25.31 6.91 -3.41
CA SER A 5 -23.90 6.64 -3.17
C SER A 5 -23.74 5.15 -2.95
N VAL A 6 -22.93 4.50 -3.77
CA VAL A 6 -22.50 3.11 -3.53
C VAL A 6 -21.40 3.19 -2.48
N ASN A 7 -21.57 2.52 -1.35
CA ASN A 7 -20.59 2.46 -0.28
C ASN A 7 -19.36 1.68 -0.78
N LEU A 8 -18.27 2.38 -1.07
CA LEU A 8 -17.03 1.79 -1.56
C LEU A 8 -16.05 1.71 -0.39
N PHE A 9 -16.14 0.61 0.36
CA PHE A 9 -15.29 0.33 1.52
C PHE A 9 -14.06 -0.48 1.10
N TRP A 10 -12.86 -0.10 1.53
CA TRP A 10 -11.68 -0.96 1.40
C TRP A 10 -11.34 -1.63 2.72
N ASN A 11 -11.53 -2.95 2.79
CA ASN A 11 -11.35 -3.70 4.04
C ASN A 11 -9.87 -4.02 4.36
N GLY A 12 -8.92 -3.43 3.63
CA GLY A 12 -7.49 -3.48 3.91
C GLY A 12 -6.84 -4.86 3.94
N ARG A 13 -7.49 -5.88 3.39
CA ARG A 13 -7.28 -7.26 3.83
C ARG A 13 -6.37 -8.10 2.95
N GLN A 14 -5.73 -7.52 1.92
CA GLN A 14 -4.95 -8.26 0.90
C GLN A 14 -3.82 -9.08 1.49
N LYS A 15 -3.41 -8.73 2.70
CA LYS A 15 -2.29 -9.27 3.40
C LYS A 15 -2.80 -9.85 4.72
N ARG A 16 -2.33 -11.05 5.10
CA ARG A 16 -2.49 -11.52 6.48
C ARG A 16 -1.42 -10.84 7.34
N PRO A 17 -1.81 -10.08 8.39
CA PRO A 17 -0.81 -9.56 9.30
C PRO A 17 -0.10 -10.72 10.03
N ILE A 18 1.21 -10.61 10.22
CA ILE A 18 1.97 -11.56 11.03
C ILE A 18 1.55 -11.35 12.49
N HIS A 19 1.07 -12.40 13.16
CA HIS A 19 0.78 -12.34 14.59
C HIS A 19 2.07 -12.21 15.42
N PRO A 20 2.03 -11.65 16.66
CA PRO A 20 3.20 -11.47 17.51
C PRO A 20 4.03 -12.75 17.74
N MET A 21 3.39 -13.92 17.78
CA MET A 21 4.09 -15.22 17.85
C MET A 21 4.88 -15.55 16.58
N GLY A 22 4.37 -15.18 15.39
CA GLY A 22 5.08 -15.34 14.12
C GLY A 22 6.19 -14.30 13.90
N MET A 23 6.20 -13.21 14.66
CA MET A 23 7.26 -12.18 14.60
C MET A 23 8.58 -12.69 15.18
N LEU A 24 8.55 -13.47 16.27
CA LEU A 24 9.73 -14.13 16.83
C LEU A 24 10.33 -15.14 15.85
N ASP A 25 9.48 -15.89 15.14
CA ASP A 25 9.94 -16.80 14.09
C ASP A 25 10.52 -16.02 12.90
N ALA A 26 9.86 -14.94 12.44
CA ALA A 26 10.32 -14.12 11.32
C ALA A 26 11.67 -13.43 11.58
N CYS A 27 11.90 -12.91 12.79
CA CYS A 27 13.16 -12.28 13.17
C CYS A 27 14.34 -13.28 13.17
N GLN A 28 14.11 -14.57 13.47
CA GLN A 28 15.17 -15.59 13.42
C GLN A 28 15.68 -15.90 11.99
N TRP A 29 14.91 -15.58 10.94
CA TRP A 29 15.34 -15.75 9.55
C TRP A 29 16.23 -14.62 9.03
N LEU A 30 16.27 -13.47 9.72
CA LEU A 30 17.04 -12.30 9.28
C LEU A 30 18.54 -12.39 9.63
N ASP A 31 18.94 -13.34 10.51
CA ASP A 31 20.30 -13.44 11.05
C ASP A 31 21.15 -14.60 10.46
N VAL A 32 20.72 -15.27 9.39
CA VAL A 32 21.48 -16.41 8.81
C VAL A 32 22.30 -15.98 7.58
N PRO A 33 23.65 -16.05 7.61
CA PRO A 33 24.46 -15.81 6.42
C PRO A 33 24.35 -17.00 5.47
N LEU A 34 23.63 -16.84 4.36
CA LEU A 34 23.52 -17.86 3.32
C LEU A 34 24.66 -17.71 2.30
N LEU A 35 25.68 -18.57 2.42
CA LEU A 35 26.74 -18.77 1.43
C LEU A 35 26.27 -19.81 0.40
N PHE A 36 25.63 -19.37 -0.70
CA PHE A 36 25.44 -20.20 -1.90
C PHE A 36 25.65 -19.36 -3.17
N PRO A 37 26.54 -19.77 -4.11
CA PRO A 37 26.94 -18.92 -5.24
C PRO A 37 25.89 -18.74 -6.36
N ASP A 38 24.84 -19.57 -6.41
CA ASP A 38 23.86 -19.57 -7.52
C ASP A 38 22.44 -19.15 -7.09
N ALA A 39 22.32 -18.43 -5.96
CA ALA A 39 21.06 -18.10 -5.29
C ALA A 39 20.75 -16.58 -5.24
N ILE A 40 21.06 -15.83 -6.30
CA ILE A 40 20.91 -14.35 -6.34
C ILE A 40 19.44 -13.89 -6.45
N LEU A 41 18.49 -14.82 -6.58
CA LEU A 41 17.04 -14.57 -6.47
C LEU A 41 16.43 -15.23 -5.22
N MET A 42 17.17 -15.32 -4.10
CA MET A 42 16.52 -15.56 -2.81
C MET A 42 15.81 -14.28 -2.38
N GLU A 43 14.48 -14.33 -2.49
CA GLU A 43 13.50 -13.36 -2.02
C GLU A 43 13.96 -12.64 -0.74
N MET A 44 14.49 -11.41 -0.89
CA MET A 44 14.80 -10.60 0.27
C MET A 44 13.48 -10.22 0.93
N ARG A 45 13.19 -10.87 2.05
CA ARG A 45 12.01 -10.59 2.87
C ARG A 45 12.13 -9.21 3.49
N TYR A 46 11.04 -8.45 3.43
CA TYR A 46 10.97 -7.08 3.92
C TYR A 46 9.69 -6.87 4.71
N LEU A 47 9.78 -6.18 5.84
CA LEU A 47 8.62 -5.95 6.71
C LEU A 47 7.96 -4.61 6.41
N GLU A 48 6.65 -4.61 6.24
CA GLU A 48 5.84 -3.40 6.21
C GLU A 48 5.10 -3.25 7.54
N PHE A 49 5.34 -2.16 8.24
CA PHE A 49 4.62 -1.76 9.45
C PHE A 49 3.61 -0.67 9.11
N LYS A 50 2.33 -1.01 9.16
CA LYS A 50 1.21 -0.11 8.90
C LYS A 50 0.54 0.27 10.20
N ARG A 51 0.74 1.51 10.65
CA ARG A 51 0.05 2.07 11.82
C ARG A 51 -1.31 2.61 11.42
N HIS A 52 -2.32 2.39 12.25
CA HIS A 52 -3.70 2.77 11.94
C HIS A 52 -4.26 3.82 12.92
N LEU A 53 -5.30 4.54 12.49
CA LEU A 53 -6.04 5.49 13.33
C LEU A 53 -7.19 4.82 14.09
N ASP A 54 -7.83 3.86 13.42
CA ASP A 54 -9.16 3.33 13.69
C ASP A 54 -9.15 1.85 14.12
N LYS A 55 -8.08 1.13 13.76
CA LYS A 55 -7.94 -0.32 13.94
C LYS A 55 -6.55 -0.69 14.46
N PRO A 56 -6.33 -1.96 14.85
CA PRO A 56 -5.01 -2.41 15.29
C PRO A 56 -3.97 -2.25 14.18
N ASP A 57 -2.73 -1.92 14.57
CA ASP A 57 -1.59 -1.91 13.67
C ASP A 57 -1.41 -3.27 12.98
N ALA A 58 -0.89 -3.23 11.75
CA ALA A 58 -0.64 -4.41 10.94
C ALA A 58 0.83 -4.50 10.52
N VAL A 59 1.34 -5.73 10.47
CA VAL A 59 2.71 -6.03 10.01
C VAL A 59 2.63 -7.06 8.90
N TYR A 60 3.26 -6.79 7.77
CA TYR A 60 3.22 -7.68 6.61
C TYR A 60 4.63 -8.10 6.19
N LEU A 61 4.80 -9.39 5.89
CA LEU A 61 6.00 -9.91 5.25
C LEU A 61 5.83 -9.78 3.74
N CYS A 62 6.74 -9.05 3.10
CA CYS A 62 6.70 -8.79 1.67
C CYS A 62 8.01 -9.23 1.00
N GLU A 63 7.96 -9.37 -0.32
CA GLU A 63 9.15 -9.50 -1.15
C GLU A 63 9.68 -8.09 -1.44
N LEU A 64 10.96 -7.83 -1.15
CA LEU A 64 11.66 -6.65 -1.65
C LEU A 64 11.89 -6.83 -3.15
N PHE A 65 11.13 -6.09 -3.95
CA PHE A 65 11.23 -6.15 -5.40
C PHE A 65 12.31 -5.22 -5.92
N ALA A 66 12.42 -4.00 -5.38
CA ALA A 66 13.49 -3.08 -5.70
C ALA A 66 13.81 -2.14 -4.52
N ARG A 67 15.03 -1.63 -4.49
CA ARG A 67 15.47 -0.58 -3.55
C ARG A 67 16.25 0.48 -4.30
N GLY A 68 15.96 1.74 -4.03
CA GLY A 68 16.81 2.87 -4.38
C GLY A 68 17.27 3.62 -3.14
N ASP A 69 17.88 4.79 -3.35
CA ASP A 69 18.44 5.60 -2.25
C ASP A 69 17.36 6.10 -1.28
N ASP A 70 16.16 6.40 -1.78
CA ASP A 70 15.06 7.01 -1.04
C ASP A 70 13.73 6.24 -1.16
N TYR A 71 13.75 5.04 -1.74
CA TYR A 71 12.54 4.25 -1.96
C TYR A 71 12.76 2.74 -1.81
N VAL A 72 11.68 2.05 -1.48
CA VAL A 72 11.53 0.60 -1.65
C VAL A 72 10.27 0.31 -2.46
N LEU A 73 10.38 -0.69 -3.32
CA LEU A 73 9.27 -1.25 -4.09
C LEU A 73 9.06 -2.66 -3.58
N LEU A 74 7.90 -2.91 -2.98
CA LEU A 74 7.55 -4.22 -2.44
C LEU A 74 6.59 -4.94 -3.38
N ARG A 75 6.73 -6.25 -3.48
CA ARG A 75 5.83 -7.13 -4.23
C ARG A 75 5.05 -8.03 -3.27
N TYR A 76 3.78 -8.22 -3.59
CA TYR A 76 2.88 -9.12 -2.87
C TYR A 76 1.93 -9.80 -3.85
N VAL A 77 1.56 -11.02 -3.50
CA VAL A 77 0.58 -11.83 -4.22
C VAL A 77 -0.63 -12.01 -3.31
N SER A 78 -1.82 -11.70 -3.81
CA SER A 78 -3.07 -11.90 -3.08
C SER A 78 -3.28 -13.39 -2.82
N GLU A 79 -3.35 -13.79 -1.55
CA GLU A 79 -3.60 -15.18 -1.14
C GLU A 79 -5.08 -15.60 -1.24
N ARG A 80 -5.97 -14.64 -1.53
CA ARG A 80 -7.41 -14.84 -1.61
C ARG A 80 -8.06 -13.75 -2.45
N GLU A 81 -9.31 -13.99 -2.81
CA GLU A 81 -10.18 -12.99 -3.43
C GLU A 81 -10.54 -11.87 -2.45
N GLU A 82 -10.52 -10.63 -2.94
CA GLU A 82 -10.82 -9.42 -2.19
C GLU A 82 -11.56 -8.37 -3.01
N GLN A 83 -11.95 -7.29 -2.34
CA GLN A 83 -12.69 -6.19 -2.96
C GLN A 83 -12.07 -4.83 -2.58
N VAL A 84 -11.89 -3.98 -3.59
CA VAL A 84 -11.47 -2.58 -3.47
C VAL A 84 -12.55 -1.71 -4.07
N GLY A 85 -13.42 -1.16 -3.22
CA GLY A 85 -14.65 -0.51 -3.69
C GLY A 85 -15.51 -1.50 -4.48
N ASP A 86 -15.74 -1.25 -5.77
CA ASP A 86 -16.50 -2.13 -6.67
C ASP A 86 -15.59 -3.06 -7.50
N VAL A 87 -14.29 -3.06 -7.23
CA VAL A 87 -13.30 -3.83 -7.99
C VAL A 87 -12.97 -5.12 -7.26
N GLU A 88 -13.21 -6.25 -7.91
CA GLU A 88 -12.79 -7.57 -7.44
C GLU A 88 -11.30 -7.79 -7.73
N ILE A 89 -10.57 -8.25 -6.72
CA ILE A 89 -9.16 -8.64 -6.80
C ILE A 89 -9.10 -10.14 -6.61
N MET A 90 -8.70 -10.87 -7.65
CA MET A 90 -8.68 -12.33 -7.59
C MET A 90 -7.47 -12.85 -6.80
N GLU A 91 -7.59 -14.07 -6.29
CA GLU A 91 -6.43 -14.83 -5.78
C GLU A 91 -5.34 -14.90 -6.86
N GLY A 92 -4.08 -14.72 -6.46
CA GLY A 92 -2.94 -14.69 -7.38
C GLY A 92 -2.70 -13.34 -8.05
N ALA A 93 -3.57 -12.34 -7.88
CA ALA A 93 -3.30 -10.98 -8.31
C ALA A 93 -2.02 -10.46 -7.64
N VAL A 94 -1.18 -9.75 -8.40
CA VAL A 94 0.10 -9.22 -7.94
C VAL A 94 -0.03 -7.72 -7.75
N THR A 95 0.57 -7.23 -6.68
CA THR A 95 0.67 -5.79 -6.49
C THR A 95 2.11 -5.38 -6.20
N TYR A 96 2.46 -4.22 -6.75
CA TYR A 96 3.72 -3.53 -6.52
C TYR A 96 3.44 -2.25 -5.73
N ALA A 97 3.96 -2.14 -4.51
CA ALA A 97 3.80 -0.97 -3.64
C ALA A 97 5.09 -0.17 -3.56
N LEU A 98 5.02 1.10 -3.97
CA LEU A 98 6.10 2.06 -3.84
C LEU A 98 5.96 2.85 -2.53
N TYR A 99 7.00 2.77 -1.72
CA TYR A 99 7.22 3.57 -0.53
C TYR A 99 8.42 4.47 -0.80
N ARG A 100 8.25 5.79 -0.60
CA ARG A 100 9.31 6.78 -0.86
C ARG A 100 9.39 7.77 0.28
N GLU A 101 10.60 8.06 0.74
CA GLU A 101 10.83 9.02 1.81
C GLU A 101 10.25 10.41 1.46
N GLY A 102 9.71 11.08 2.48
CA GLY A 102 9.11 12.42 2.31
C GLY A 102 7.79 12.45 1.54
N LYS A 103 7.24 11.31 1.07
CA LYS A 103 5.91 11.25 0.46
C LYS A 103 4.82 10.99 1.50
N GLY A 104 3.68 11.67 1.33
CA GLY A 104 2.49 11.48 2.15
C GLY A 104 1.53 10.43 1.58
N TYR A 105 2.05 9.46 0.83
CA TYR A 105 1.28 8.36 0.30
C TYR A 105 2.14 7.11 0.04
N VAL A 106 1.47 5.96 -0.01
CA VAL A 106 1.97 4.71 -0.62
C VAL A 106 1.23 4.52 -1.94
N ALA A 107 1.96 4.25 -3.03
CA ALA A 107 1.37 4.07 -4.36
C ALA A 107 1.42 2.60 -4.79
N TRP A 108 0.27 2.01 -5.10
CA TRP A 108 0.14 0.61 -5.49
C TRP A 108 -0.21 0.51 -6.96
N ARG A 109 0.39 -0.47 -7.64
CA ARG A 109 0.02 -0.94 -8.97
C ARG A 109 -0.43 -2.38 -8.88
N MET A 110 -1.71 -2.63 -9.17
CA MET A 110 -2.35 -3.93 -9.05
C MET A 110 -2.58 -4.54 -10.43
N VAL A 111 -2.14 -5.79 -10.61
CA VAL A 111 -2.34 -6.57 -11.83
C VAL A 111 -2.90 -7.94 -11.50
N GLU A 112 -3.63 -8.51 -12.45
CA GLU A 112 -4.02 -9.91 -12.42
C GLU A 112 -2.81 -10.83 -12.53
N SER A 113 -3.03 -12.13 -12.30
CA SER A 113 -2.00 -13.16 -12.47
C SER A 113 -1.47 -13.27 -13.91
N ASP A 114 -2.24 -12.82 -14.90
CA ASP A 114 -1.83 -12.74 -16.32
C ASP A 114 -1.13 -11.42 -16.69
N GLY A 115 -0.96 -10.50 -15.73
CA GLY A 115 -0.33 -9.20 -15.90
C GLY A 115 -1.25 -8.07 -16.36
N ARG A 116 -2.55 -8.34 -16.61
CA ARG A 116 -3.53 -7.29 -16.95
C ARG A 116 -3.67 -6.30 -15.79
N LEU A 117 -3.59 -5.01 -16.09
CA LEU A 117 -3.77 -3.94 -15.11
C LEU A 117 -5.20 -3.95 -14.54
N ILE A 118 -5.29 -4.04 -13.22
CA ILE A 118 -6.53 -3.87 -12.45
C ILE A 118 -6.73 -2.39 -12.14
N GLY A 119 -5.68 -1.72 -11.65
CA GLY A 119 -5.72 -0.29 -11.31
C GLY A 119 -4.56 0.15 -10.43
N HIS A 120 -4.67 1.38 -9.96
CA HIS A 120 -3.72 2.00 -9.03
C HIS A 120 -4.45 2.47 -7.78
N LEU A 121 -3.84 2.26 -6.62
CA LEU A 121 -4.38 2.67 -5.33
C LEU A 121 -3.34 3.54 -4.62
N PHE A 122 -3.78 4.65 -4.05
CA PHE A 122 -2.95 5.52 -3.23
C PHE A 122 -3.49 5.53 -1.82
N HIS A 123 -2.69 5.06 -0.87
CA HIS A 123 -2.99 5.21 0.55
C HIS A 123 -2.41 6.52 1.06
N ILE A 124 -3.23 7.44 1.54
CA ILE A 124 -2.70 8.65 2.18
C ILE A 124 -2.11 8.28 3.53
N CYS A 125 -0.87 8.68 3.76
CA CYS A 125 -0.14 8.35 4.97
C CYS A 125 0.73 9.51 5.47
N LYS A 126 1.35 9.31 6.64
CA LYS A 126 2.40 10.19 7.17
C LYS A 126 3.47 9.42 7.91
N GLY A 127 4.61 10.08 8.14
CA GLY A 127 5.71 9.51 8.91
C GLY A 127 6.40 8.33 8.23
N MET A 128 6.53 8.37 6.90
CA MET A 128 7.23 7.33 6.13
C MET A 128 8.69 7.21 6.60
N GLN A 129 9.09 6.01 7.01
CA GLN A 129 10.44 5.67 7.44
C GLN A 129 10.88 4.38 6.76
N ILE A 130 11.97 4.45 5.99
CA ILE A 130 12.52 3.30 5.25
C ILE A 130 13.82 2.87 5.94
N GLY A 131 13.81 1.69 6.54
CA GLY A 131 14.98 1.03 7.13
C GLY A 131 15.70 0.11 6.15
N GLU A 132 16.62 -0.72 6.66
CA GLU A 132 17.33 -1.73 5.85
C GLU A 132 16.44 -2.92 5.49
N SER A 133 15.57 -3.35 6.42
CA SER A 133 14.73 -4.54 6.29
C SER A 133 13.24 -4.26 6.54
N GLN A 134 12.86 -2.99 6.74
CA GLN A 134 11.48 -2.62 7.03
C GLN A 134 11.09 -1.23 6.54
N VAL A 135 9.79 -1.01 6.32
CA VAL A 135 9.19 0.31 6.09
C VAL A 135 8.07 0.51 7.09
N GLU A 136 7.99 1.70 7.67
CA GLU A 136 6.93 2.06 8.62
C GLU A 136 6.25 3.36 8.20
N TYR A 137 4.93 3.40 8.37
CA TYR A 137 4.14 4.61 8.13
C TYR A 137 2.82 4.55 8.91
N LYS A 138 2.21 5.72 9.09
CA LYS A 138 0.85 5.86 9.62
C LYS A 138 -0.14 6.08 8.49
N ASP A 139 -1.04 5.14 8.30
CA ASP A 139 -2.19 5.23 7.40
C ASP A 139 -3.23 6.21 7.96
N LEU A 140 -3.79 7.04 7.08
CA LEU A 140 -4.72 8.10 7.43
C LEU A 140 -6.13 7.88 6.85
N MET A 141 -6.50 6.61 6.65
CA MET A 141 -7.78 6.08 6.15
C MET A 141 -8.17 6.46 4.72
N LEU A 142 -7.84 7.67 4.25
CA LEU A 142 -8.30 8.08 2.94
C LEU A 142 -7.46 7.47 1.82
N ASP A 143 -8.14 6.76 0.92
CA ASP A 143 -7.53 6.14 -0.23
C ASP A 143 -8.08 6.71 -1.55
N LEU A 144 -7.23 6.77 -2.58
CA LEU A 144 -7.62 7.17 -3.93
C LEU A 144 -7.35 6.02 -4.91
N TRP A 145 -8.42 5.50 -5.50
CA TRP A 145 -8.36 4.50 -6.56
C TRP A 145 -8.40 5.14 -7.94
N PHE A 146 -7.60 4.62 -8.87
CA PHE A 146 -7.61 4.99 -10.27
C PHE A 146 -7.71 3.74 -11.14
N SER A 147 -8.78 3.66 -11.94
CA SER A 147 -8.95 2.58 -12.90
C SER A 147 -7.93 2.67 -14.06
N PRO A 148 -7.79 1.63 -14.89
CA PRO A 148 -6.93 1.68 -16.08
C PRO A 148 -7.33 2.78 -17.07
N ALA A 149 -8.62 3.15 -17.09
CA ALA A 149 -9.14 4.25 -17.89
C ALA A 149 -8.87 5.64 -17.26
N GLY A 150 -8.27 5.69 -16.07
CA GLY A 150 -8.00 6.91 -15.32
C GLY A 150 -9.23 7.46 -14.57
N VAL A 151 -10.29 6.65 -14.41
CA VAL A 151 -11.45 7.04 -13.59
C VAL A 151 -11.02 6.99 -12.13
N LYS A 152 -11.22 8.11 -11.43
CA LYS A 152 -10.89 8.25 -10.01
C LYS A 152 -12.08 7.90 -9.14
N ILE A 153 -11.83 7.16 -8.07
CA ILE A 153 -12.76 6.91 -6.97
C ILE A 153 -12.02 7.28 -5.68
N VAL A 154 -12.70 8.01 -4.78
CA VAL A 154 -12.21 8.24 -3.41
C VAL A 154 -12.86 7.20 -2.53
N LEU A 155 -12.06 6.43 -1.80
CA LEU A 155 -12.51 5.38 -0.90
C LEU A 155 -12.47 5.89 0.55
N ASP A 156 -13.32 5.32 1.40
CA ASP A 156 -13.32 5.51 2.85
C ASP A 156 -13.50 6.97 3.35
N ARG A 157 -14.01 7.86 2.48
CA ARG A 157 -14.33 9.26 2.85
C ARG A 157 -15.37 9.34 3.96
N GLU A 158 -16.45 8.55 3.85
CA GLU A 158 -17.53 8.56 4.83
C GLU A 158 -17.01 8.13 6.20
N GLU A 159 -16.18 7.09 6.27
CA GLU A 159 -15.54 6.63 7.50
C GLU A 159 -14.63 7.71 8.09
N LEU A 160 -13.82 8.38 7.26
CA LEU A 160 -12.98 9.50 7.71
C LEU A 160 -13.83 10.64 8.29
N ASP A 161 -14.95 10.98 7.66
CA ASP A 161 -15.83 12.04 8.11
C ASP A 161 -16.51 11.67 9.45
N GLU A 162 -16.88 10.39 9.65
CA GLU A 162 -17.40 9.87 10.92
C GLU A 162 -16.36 9.96 12.05
N PHE A 163 -15.12 9.53 11.80
CA PHE A 163 -14.04 9.63 12.79
C PHE A 163 -13.65 11.08 13.07
N ALA A 164 -13.68 11.95 12.05
CA ALA A 164 -13.46 13.39 12.22
C ALA A 164 -14.54 14.02 13.12
N ALA A 165 -15.82 13.64 12.94
CA ALA A 165 -16.93 14.16 13.72
C ALA A 165 -16.86 13.81 15.21
N THR A 166 -16.22 12.69 15.56
CA THR A 166 -15.97 12.28 16.96
C THR A 166 -14.69 12.88 17.56
N GLY A 167 -13.89 13.58 16.75
CA GLY A 167 -12.59 14.11 17.16
C GLY A 167 -11.48 13.06 17.23
N ALA A 168 -11.70 11.86 16.71
CA ALA A 168 -10.70 10.80 16.66
C ALA A 168 -9.56 11.11 15.67
N VAL A 169 -9.81 11.98 14.68
CA VAL A 169 -8.80 12.50 13.76
C VAL A 169 -8.47 13.94 14.13
N SER A 170 -7.17 14.23 14.30
CA SER A 170 -6.71 15.57 14.63
C SER A 170 -6.92 16.55 13.47
N GLN A 171 -7.05 17.84 13.78
CA GLN A 171 -7.15 18.88 12.74
C GLN A 171 -5.87 18.96 11.87
N GLU A 172 -4.72 18.65 12.44
CA GLU A 172 -3.46 18.53 11.71
C GLU A 172 -3.51 17.38 10.70
N ASP A 173 -4.00 16.21 11.11
CA ASP A 173 -4.16 15.06 10.22
C ASP A 173 -5.17 15.35 9.11
N LEU A 174 -6.29 16.00 9.40
CA LEU A 174 -7.26 16.41 8.38
C LEU A 174 -6.65 17.38 7.36
N ALA A 175 -5.87 18.37 7.82
CA ALA A 175 -5.19 19.30 6.93
C ALA A 175 -4.13 18.61 6.07
N TRP A 176 -3.40 17.64 6.64
CA TRP A 176 -2.44 16.82 5.92
C TRP A 176 -3.14 15.98 4.84
N ILE A 177 -4.20 15.26 5.19
CA ILE A 177 -5.00 14.45 4.26
C ILE A 177 -5.47 15.30 3.08
N ALA A 178 -6.06 16.48 3.35
CA ALA A 178 -6.52 17.38 2.30
C ALA A 178 -5.38 17.93 1.43
N SER A 179 -4.15 18.06 1.96
CA SER A 179 -2.97 18.43 1.18
C SER A 179 -2.51 17.29 0.26
N GLN A 180 -2.42 16.07 0.80
CA GLN A 180 -1.97 14.90 0.03
C GLN A 180 -2.98 14.51 -1.04
N GLU A 181 -4.29 14.56 -0.74
CA GLU A 181 -5.35 14.34 -1.72
C GLU A 181 -5.21 15.33 -2.89
N ARG A 182 -4.94 16.62 -2.61
CA ARG A 182 -4.69 17.62 -3.67
C ARG A 182 -3.43 17.30 -4.48
N GLU A 183 -2.33 16.94 -3.83
CA GLU A 183 -1.09 16.56 -4.52
C GLU A 183 -1.31 15.39 -5.48
N ILE A 184 -1.92 14.31 -5.00
CA ILE A 184 -2.20 13.12 -5.81
C ILE A 184 -3.13 13.49 -6.97
N ASN A 185 -4.23 14.21 -6.72
CA ASN A 185 -5.14 14.63 -7.79
C ASN A 185 -4.44 15.46 -8.89
N CYS A 186 -3.49 16.32 -8.52
CA CYS A 186 -2.73 17.11 -9.48
C CYS A 186 -1.66 16.31 -10.24
N ARG A 187 -1.15 15.21 -9.66
CA ARG A 187 0.06 14.55 -10.12
C ARG A 187 -0.07 13.05 -10.41
N TYR A 188 -1.23 12.43 -10.21
CA TYR A 188 -1.39 10.98 -10.26
C TYR A 188 -0.79 10.33 -11.51
N ARG A 189 -0.96 10.94 -12.69
CA ARG A 189 -0.38 10.41 -13.94
C ARG A 189 1.14 10.34 -13.91
N SER A 190 1.79 11.36 -13.35
CA SER A 190 3.25 11.38 -13.20
C SER A 190 3.70 10.35 -12.18
N ILE A 191 2.97 10.19 -11.07
CA ILE A 191 3.31 9.22 -10.01
C ILE A 191 3.12 7.79 -10.53
N ILE A 192 2.03 7.52 -11.25
CA ILE A 192 1.79 6.22 -11.92
C ILE A 192 2.89 5.93 -12.93
N SER A 193 3.24 6.89 -13.79
CA SER A 193 4.30 6.69 -14.78
C SER A 193 5.66 6.38 -14.15
N GLU A 194 5.97 6.98 -13.00
CA GLU A 194 7.17 6.68 -12.22
C GLU A 194 7.13 5.24 -11.69
N LEU A 195 6.03 4.87 -11.02
CA LEU A 195 5.83 3.51 -10.50
C LEU A 195 5.94 2.46 -11.61
N GLU A 196 5.27 2.67 -12.75
CA GLU A 196 5.34 1.76 -13.90
C GLU A 196 6.76 1.66 -14.46
N GLY A 197 7.50 2.77 -14.52
CA GLY A 197 8.91 2.78 -14.94
C GLY A 197 9.81 1.97 -14.00
N LEU A 198 9.59 2.10 -12.69
CA LEU A 198 10.33 1.31 -11.68
C LEU A 198 10.03 -0.18 -11.78
N VAL A 199 8.75 -0.54 -11.95
CA VAL A 199 8.34 -1.94 -12.14
C VAL A 199 8.96 -2.54 -13.39
N ALA A 200 8.95 -1.80 -14.50
CA ALA A 200 9.48 -2.25 -15.79
C ALA A 200 11.02 -2.33 -15.86
N THR A 201 11.74 -1.69 -14.94
CA THR A 201 13.22 -1.73 -14.92
C THR A 201 13.75 -3.01 -14.26
N VAL A 202 12.91 -3.69 -13.47
CA VAL A 202 13.30 -4.86 -12.66
C VAL A 202 12.66 -6.16 -13.17
N ALA A 203 11.49 -6.07 -13.82
CA ALA A 203 10.80 -7.21 -14.45
C ALA A 203 11.41 -7.58 -15.82
#